data_AF-A0A1I2N9X4-F1
#
_entry.id   AF-A0A1I2N9X4-F1
#
_cell.length_a   1.000
_cell.length_b   1.000
_cell.length_c   1.000
_cell.angle_alpha   90.00
_cell.angle_beta   90.00
_cell.angle_gamma   90.00
#
_symmetry.space_group_name_H-M   'P 1'
#
loop_
_entity.id
_entity.type
_entity.pdbx_description
1 polymer ?
#
loop_
_entity_poly.entity_id
_entity_poly.type
_entity_poly.pdbx_seq_one_letter_code
_entity_poly.pdbx_strand_id
1 'polypeptide(L)'
;MKVRSLDSPYEKILEEGMKRRKISYRAQDPIRDNPRYGMGYRYVADFVVMGKHCKIVVEVDGRYHQQPDRRIRDALRDYYMITHGYDDVLRFTTKEIRTNLEGCLDQIEERVRAMDMVRQRQRERKHLDARSITENPSADQVYSVVQEVAPLLADTNRKHPSSKTRFLRDFRRELQQRHFGLSYEMLHFHFPHLVSLLQQGVIEAFFSAYNIPFVLILGTQPFEKFEEHVRSVVQDPKIVKLLFHARINGGYLSSWKLFDPRHWVEISSGGTIRSDLFNPSIILKMKEKEAQELEKKILARYRRGLKAEKLEQKLRNTYRTIWKHRKERKVIVFSTAPKYSKRNCEGNCAAIGIRLSSKIPKRILTKRP
;
A
#
# COMPACT_ATOMS: atom_id res chain seq x y z
N MET A 1 -0.27 -50.40 4.25
CA MET A 1 -0.22 -49.08 4.91
C MET A 1 -0.40 -49.29 6.41
N LYS A 2 0.57 -48.91 7.25
CA LYS A 2 0.35 -48.96 8.71
C LYS A 2 -0.67 -47.89 9.06
N VAL A 3 -1.91 -48.30 9.32
CA VAL A 3 -2.85 -47.51 10.12
C VAL A 3 -2.19 -47.42 11.49
N ARG A 4 -1.50 -46.31 11.78
CA ARG A 4 -0.94 -46.08 13.12
C ARG A 4 -2.09 -45.59 13.99
N SER A 5 -2.33 -46.30 15.08
CA SER A 5 -3.39 -45.99 16.02
C SER A 5 -3.01 -44.76 16.85
N LEU A 6 -4.03 -44.02 17.31
CA LEU A 6 -3.96 -43.00 18.37
C LEU A 6 -3.44 -43.57 19.72
N ASP A 7 -2.88 -44.78 19.76
CA ASP A 7 -2.44 -45.43 21.01
C ASP A 7 -1.10 -44.89 21.53
N SER A 8 -0.54 -43.84 20.94
CA SER A 8 0.50 -43.08 21.60
C SER A 8 -0.11 -42.38 22.83
N PRO A 9 0.28 -42.74 24.06
CA PRO A 9 -0.29 -42.12 25.26
C PRO A 9 -0.11 -40.61 25.26
N TYR A 10 0.91 -40.10 24.58
CA TYR A 10 1.23 -38.67 24.52
C TYR A 10 0.38 -37.90 23.51
N GLU A 11 -0.07 -38.54 22.41
CA GLU A 11 -1.06 -37.93 21.51
C GLU A 11 -2.39 -37.74 22.24
N LYS A 12 -2.85 -38.76 22.97
CA LYS A 12 -4.06 -38.68 23.81
C LYS A 12 -3.95 -37.58 24.87
N ILE A 13 -2.83 -37.50 25.60
CA ILE A 13 -2.59 -36.45 26.60
C ILE A 13 -2.65 -35.05 25.98
N LEU A 14 -2.01 -34.85 24.82
CA LEU A 14 -2.02 -33.57 24.12
C LEU A 14 -3.44 -33.24 23.62
N GLU A 15 -4.15 -34.22 23.06
CA GLU A 15 -5.52 -34.10 22.57
C GLU A 15 -6.49 -33.69 23.70
N GLU A 16 -6.39 -34.33 24.86
CA GLU A 16 -7.16 -33.99 26.07
C GLU A 16 -6.84 -32.57 26.56
N GLY A 17 -5.57 -32.17 26.52
CA GLY A 17 -5.14 -30.80 26.80
C GLY A 17 -5.77 -29.79 25.86
N MET A 18 -5.76 -30.06 24.55
CA MET A 18 -6.39 -29.21 23.54
C MET A 18 -7.91 -29.13 23.72
N LYS A 19 -8.57 -30.26 24.01
CA LYS A 19 -10.01 -30.33 24.35
C LYS A 19 -10.34 -29.47 25.57
N ARG A 20 -9.55 -29.59 26.66
CA ARG A 20 -9.71 -28.79 27.88
C ARG A 20 -9.65 -27.30 27.59
N ARG A 21 -8.72 -26.87 26.72
CA ARG A 21 -8.55 -25.47 26.33
C ARG A 21 -9.46 -25.03 25.17
N LYS A 22 -10.33 -25.90 24.65
CA LYS A 22 -11.22 -25.63 23.51
C LYS A 22 -10.47 -25.21 22.25
N ILE A 23 -9.25 -25.72 22.06
CA ILE A 23 -8.48 -25.52 20.82
C ILE A 23 -9.15 -26.35 19.72
N SER A 24 -9.46 -25.72 18.59
CA SER A 24 -10.08 -26.40 17.45
C SER A 24 -9.02 -27.18 16.66
N TYR A 25 -9.24 -28.48 16.42
CA TYR A 25 -8.32 -29.31 15.65
C TYR A 25 -9.02 -30.43 14.88
N ARG A 26 -8.26 -31.09 13.99
CA ARG A 26 -8.57 -32.41 13.41
C ARG A 26 -7.43 -33.35 13.75
N ALA A 27 -7.73 -34.53 14.26
CA ALA A 27 -6.72 -35.54 14.56
C ALA A 27 -6.53 -36.47 13.35
N GLN A 28 -5.31 -36.99 13.16
CA GLN A 28 -4.96 -37.98 12.14
C GLN A 28 -5.40 -37.54 10.73
N ASP A 29 -5.12 -36.28 10.38
CA ASP A 29 -5.60 -35.65 9.14
C ASP A 29 -4.66 -36.02 7.97
N PRO A 30 -5.13 -36.75 6.94
CA PRO A 30 -4.30 -37.09 5.79
C PRO A 30 -4.02 -35.83 4.95
N ILE A 31 -2.75 -35.57 4.69
CA ILE A 31 -2.31 -34.45 3.85
C ILE A 31 -2.34 -34.89 2.40
N ARG A 32 -3.41 -34.47 1.72
CA ARG A 32 -3.75 -34.85 0.33
C ARG A 32 -2.98 -34.00 -0.67
N ASP A 33 -2.49 -34.63 -1.75
CA ASP A 33 -1.80 -33.95 -2.85
C ASP A 33 -2.73 -32.95 -3.58
N ASN A 34 -4.01 -33.30 -3.73
CA ASN A 34 -5.02 -32.41 -4.29
C ASN A 34 -6.36 -32.53 -3.53
N PRO A 35 -6.79 -31.48 -2.80
CA PRO A 35 -8.05 -31.49 -2.07
C PRO A 35 -9.28 -31.71 -2.95
N ARG A 36 -9.21 -31.41 -4.27
CA ARG A 36 -10.35 -31.48 -5.19
C ARG A 36 -10.59 -32.88 -5.79
N TYR A 37 -9.55 -33.69 -6.00
CA TYR A 37 -9.67 -34.98 -6.70
C TYR A 37 -9.54 -36.21 -5.80
N GLY A 38 -9.26 -36.03 -4.51
CA GLY A 38 -9.49 -37.06 -3.48
C GLY A 38 -8.58 -38.30 -3.52
N MET A 39 -7.76 -38.51 -4.54
CA MET A 39 -6.85 -39.66 -4.62
C MET A 39 -5.43 -39.30 -4.17
N GLY A 40 -4.92 -40.01 -3.16
CA GLY A 40 -3.55 -39.94 -2.67
C GLY A 40 -3.32 -39.03 -1.45
N TYR A 41 -2.57 -39.52 -0.47
CA TYR A 41 -1.95 -38.72 0.60
C TYR A 41 -0.56 -39.27 0.90
N ARG A 42 0.42 -38.39 1.09
CA ARG A 42 1.81 -38.78 1.36
C ARG A 42 2.13 -38.88 2.85
N TYR A 43 1.48 -38.05 3.65
CA TYR A 43 1.67 -37.99 5.10
C TYR A 43 0.32 -37.90 5.80
N VAL A 44 0.28 -38.31 7.06
CA VAL A 44 -0.84 -38.07 7.98
C VAL A 44 -0.29 -37.18 9.08
N ALA A 45 -0.98 -36.09 9.39
CA ALA A 45 -0.65 -35.23 10.51
C ALA A 45 -1.32 -35.76 11.78
N ASP A 46 -0.59 -35.79 12.91
CA ASP A 46 -1.18 -36.21 14.19
C ASP A 46 -2.34 -35.28 14.57
N PHE A 47 -2.10 -33.96 14.44
CA PHE A 47 -3.15 -32.96 14.55
C PHE A 47 -2.98 -31.83 13.53
N VAL A 48 -4.11 -31.30 13.07
CA VAL A 48 -4.21 -30.03 12.35
C VAL A 48 -5.02 -29.08 13.22
N VAL A 49 -4.34 -28.12 13.84
CA VAL A 49 -4.95 -27.08 14.65
C VAL A 49 -5.45 -25.95 13.76
N MET A 50 -6.68 -25.51 13.99
CA MET A 50 -7.39 -24.54 13.17
C MET A 50 -7.53 -23.22 13.92
N GLY A 51 -6.98 -22.15 13.35
CA GLY A 51 -7.28 -20.77 13.73
C GLY A 51 -8.54 -20.24 13.03
N LYS A 52 -8.82 -18.95 13.20
CA LYS A 52 -9.88 -18.24 12.46
C LYS A 52 -9.57 -18.15 10.96
N HIS A 53 -8.28 -18.06 10.63
CA HIS A 53 -7.78 -17.82 9.28
C HIS A 53 -6.61 -18.72 8.89
N CYS A 54 -5.93 -19.35 9.86
CA CYS A 54 -4.77 -20.21 9.64
C CYS A 54 -5.03 -21.70 9.96
N LYS A 55 -4.10 -22.57 9.53
CA LYS A 55 -4.03 -23.99 9.88
C LYS A 55 -2.60 -24.39 10.21
N ILE A 56 -2.36 -24.97 11.37
CA ILE A 56 -1.03 -25.39 11.83
C ILE A 56 -1.02 -26.90 12.03
N VAL A 57 -0.01 -27.57 11.50
CA VAL A 57 0.22 -28.99 11.79
C VAL A 57 0.91 -29.12 13.14
N VAL A 58 0.48 -30.06 13.98
CA VAL A 58 1.13 -30.42 15.23
C VAL A 58 1.43 -31.91 15.21
N GLU A 59 2.68 -32.27 15.44
CA GLU A 59 3.18 -33.65 15.45
C GLU A 59 3.72 -34.02 16.83
N VAL A 60 3.50 -35.27 17.22
CA VAL A 60 4.00 -35.86 18.47
C VAL A 60 5.12 -36.83 18.17
N ASP A 61 6.34 -36.38 18.41
CA ASP A 61 7.56 -37.07 18.06
C ASP A 61 8.11 -37.89 19.26
N GLY A 62 8.10 -39.23 19.17
CA GLY A 62 8.69 -40.12 20.18
C GLY A 62 10.22 -40.25 20.13
N ARG A 63 10.91 -40.14 21.28
CA ARG A 63 12.40 -40.09 21.47
C ARG A 63 13.25 -40.62 20.29
N TYR A 64 14.16 -39.76 19.84
CA TYR A 64 14.91 -39.82 18.59
C TYR A 64 16.42 -39.99 18.84
N HIS A 65 17.06 -40.95 18.17
CA HIS A 65 18.50 -40.84 17.89
C HIS A 65 18.71 -39.82 16.75
N GLN A 66 19.60 -38.86 16.97
CA GLN A 66 19.89 -37.73 16.07
C GLN A 66 20.69 -38.19 14.83
N GLN A 67 20.05 -38.91 13.91
CA GLN A 67 20.67 -39.24 12.62
C GLN A 67 20.44 -38.12 11.59
N PRO A 68 21.47 -37.66 10.85
CA PRO A 68 21.36 -36.59 9.84
C PRO A 68 20.27 -36.82 8.78
N ASP A 69 20.08 -38.06 8.34
CA ASP A 69 19.09 -38.45 7.32
C ASP A 69 17.64 -38.24 7.77
N ARG A 70 17.40 -38.13 9.08
CA ARG A 70 16.06 -37.88 9.62
C ARG A 70 15.72 -36.39 9.56
N ARG A 71 16.67 -35.50 9.85
CA ARG A 71 16.48 -34.04 9.71
C ARG A 71 16.12 -33.64 8.29
N ILE A 72 16.75 -34.26 7.29
CA ILE A 72 16.44 -34.00 5.88
C ILE A 72 15.01 -34.47 5.56
N ARG A 73 14.61 -35.66 6.02
CA ARG A 73 13.25 -36.17 5.82
C ARG A 73 12.18 -35.32 6.51
N ASP A 74 12.45 -34.83 7.71
CA ASP A 74 11.54 -33.97 8.45
C ASP A 74 11.41 -32.60 7.75
N ALA A 75 12.52 -32.01 7.30
CA ALA A 75 12.48 -30.77 6.52
C ALA A 75 11.70 -30.92 5.19
N LEU A 76 11.86 -32.05 4.48
CA LEU A 76 11.07 -32.34 3.29
C LEU A 76 9.57 -32.51 3.59
N ARG A 77 9.25 -33.12 4.73
CA ARG A 77 7.87 -33.27 5.20
C ARG A 77 7.26 -31.92 5.55
N ASP A 78 7.97 -31.08 6.29
CA ASP A 78 7.50 -29.73 6.66
C ASP A 78 7.31 -28.86 5.41
N TYR A 79 8.25 -28.92 4.47
CA TYR A 79 8.12 -28.26 3.17
C TYR A 79 6.88 -28.75 2.40
N TYR A 80 6.64 -30.05 2.38
CA TYR A 80 5.44 -30.62 1.77
C TYR A 80 4.16 -30.10 2.45
N MET A 81 4.10 -30.07 3.79
CA MET A 81 2.96 -29.52 4.51
C MET A 81 2.70 -28.06 4.18
N ILE A 82 3.73 -27.21 4.23
CA ILE A 82 3.60 -25.77 3.96
C ILE A 82 3.11 -25.52 2.53
N THR A 83 3.67 -26.23 1.56
CA THR A 83 3.28 -26.10 0.14
C THR A 83 1.86 -26.60 -0.15
N HIS A 84 1.28 -27.42 0.73
CA HIS A 84 -0.09 -27.94 0.61
C HIS A 84 -1.12 -27.15 1.44
N GLY A 85 -0.77 -25.92 1.83
CA GLY A 85 -1.73 -24.93 2.36
C GLY A 85 -1.86 -24.91 3.88
N TYR A 86 -0.90 -25.51 4.59
CA TYR A 86 -0.72 -25.33 6.03
C TYR A 86 0.24 -24.17 6.28
N ASP A 87 0.00 -23.43 7.35
CA ASP A 87 0.73 -22.19 7.65
C ASP A 87 2.01 -22.43 8.43
N ASP A 88 2.05 -23.51 9.23
CA ASP A 88 3.20 -23.85 10.04
C ASP A 88 3.16 -25.32 10.49
N VAL A 89 4.28 -25.81 11.02
CA VAL A 89 4.42 -27.14 11.61
C VAL A 89 5.09 -27.02 12.98
N LEU A 90 4.43 -27.52 14.03
CA LEU A 90 4.98 -27.68 15.37
C LEU A 90 5.25 -29.15 15.65
N ARG A 91 6.39 -29.46 16.27
CA ARG A 91 6.76 -30.82 16.68
C ARG A 91 7.05 -30.81 18.17
N PHE A 92 6.34 -31.64 18.92
CA PHE A 92 6.57 -31.82 20.35
C PHE A 92 7.12 -33.22 20.60
N THR A 93 8.21 -33.29 21.35
CA THR A 93 8.71 -34.56 21.82
C THR A 93 7.81 -35.15 22.90
N THR A 94 7.78 -36.48 23.00
CA THR A 94 7.06 -37.13 24.11
C THR A 94 7.59 -36.71 25.49
N LYS A 95 8.87 -36.30 25.60
CA LYS A 95 9.43 -35.74 26.83
C LYS A 95 8.78 -34.41 27.18
N GLU A 96 8.66 -33.50 26.22
CA GLU A 96 8.06 -32.17 26.42
C GLU A 96 6.61 -32.28 26.86
N ILE A 97 5.81 -33.09 26.17
CA ILE A 97 4.39 -33.30 26.52
C ILE A 97 4.26 -33.86 27.94
N ARG A 98 5.11 -34.83 28.30
CA ARG A 98 5.09 -35.45 29.63
C ARG A 98 5.48 -34.49 30.75
N THR A 99 6.49 -33.64 30.51
CA THR A 99 7.06 -32.78 31.56
C THR A 99 6.42 -31.40 31.63
N ASN A 100 5.86 -30.91 30.53
CA ASN A 100 5.31 -29.56 30.43
C ASN A 100 4.21 -29.49 29.35
N LEU A 101 3.10 -30.19 29.60
CA LEU A 101 1.93 -30.14 28.72
C LEU A 101 1.41 -28.71 28.53
N GLU A 102 1.29 -27.93 29.61
CA GLU A 102 0.77 -26.56 29.54
C GLU A 102 1.63 -25.67 28.63
N GLY A 103 2.96 -25.77 28.71
CA GLY A 103 3.85 -25.03 27.82
C GLY A 103 3.73 -25.46 26.35
N CYS A 104 3.40 -26.72 26.06
CA CYS A 104 3.11 -27.17 24.68
C CYS A 104 1.81 -26.54 24.17
N LEU A 105 0.76 -26.50 25.00
CA LEU A 105 -0.52 -25.88 24.67
C LEU A 105 -0.39 -24.37 24.48
N ASP A 106 0.38 -23.69 25.32
CA ASP A 106 0.68 -22.25 25.17
C ASP A 106 1.36 -21.95 23.84
N GLN A 107 2.35 -22.77 23.45
CA GLN A 107 3.02 -22.63 22.16
C GLN A 107 2.06 -22.82 20.97
N ILE A 108 1.15 -23.78 21.06
CA ILE A 108 0.13 -23.99 20.02
C ILE A 108 -0.75 -22.73 19.89
N GLU A 109 -1.30 -22.23 21.00
CA GLU A 109 -2.17 -21.05 20.97
C GLU A 109 -1.46 -19.79 20.50
N GLU A 110 -0.23 -19.54 20.99
CA GLU A 110 0.58 -18.41 20.57
C GLU A 110 0.84 -18.47 19.06
N ARG A 111 1.20 -19.66 18.54
CA ARG A 111 1.44 -19.83 17.11
C ARG A 111 0.18 -19.62 16.29
N VAL A 112 -0.97 -20.14 16.74
CA VAL A 112 -2.27 -19.90 16.10
C VAL A 112 -2.57 -18.40 16.04
N ARG A 113 -2.44 -17.68 17.16
CA ARG A 113 -2.68 -16.23 17.20
C ARG A 113 -1.76 -15.47 16.25
N ALA A 114 -0.47 -15.81 16.23
CA ALA A 114 0.51 -15.19 15.36
C ALA A 114 0.17 -15.42 13.87
N MET A 115 -0.13 -16.66 13.48
CA MET A 115 -0.43 -17.00 12.09
C MET A 115 -1.81 -16.48 11.64
N ASP A 116 -2.80 -16.45 12.52
CA ASP A 116 -4.09 -15.80 12.26
C ASP A 116 -3.90 -14.30 11.97
N MET A 117 -3.10 -13.59 12.78
CA MET A 117 -2.80 -12.18 12.55
C MET A 117 -2.10 -11.96 11.20
N VAL A 118 -1.15 -12.81 10.83
CA VAL A 118 -0.48 -12.74 9.52
C VAL A 118 -1.48 -12.96 8.38
N ARG A 119 -2.31 -13.99 8.46
CA ARG A 119 -3.34 -14.30 7.45
C ARG A 119 -4.40 -13.21 7.35
N GLN A 120 -4.85 -12.66 8.47
CA GLN A 120 -5.78 -11.53 8.52
C GLN A 120 -5.20 -10.33 7.78
N ARG A 121 -3.97 -9.91 8.12
CA ARG A 121 -3.29 -8.78 7.45
C ARG A 121 -3.14 -9.02 5.95
N GLN A 122 -2.76 -10.23 5.54
CA GLN A 122 -2.67 -10.58 4.11
C GLN A 122 -4.03 -10.49 3.42
N ARG A 123 -5.11 -10.92 4.09
CA ARG A 123 -6.48 -10.81 3.56
C ARG A 123 -6.92 -9.36 3.46
N GLU A 124 -6.79 -8.57 4.52
CA GLU A 124 -7.13 -7.14 4.54
C GLU A 124 -6.37 -6.35 3.48
N ARG A 125 -5.09 -6.68 3.26
CA ARG A 125 -4.28 -6.07 2.22
C ARG A 125 -4.81 -6.42 0.82
N LYS A 126 -5.15 -7.68 0.55
CA LYS A 126 -5.76 -8.11 -0.73
C LYS A 126 -7.21 -7.65 -0.88
N HIS A 127 -7.88 -7.36 0.22
CA HIS A 127 -9.30 -7.07 0.25
C HIS A 127 -9.56 -5.76 -0.52
N LEU A 128 -10.51 -5.86 -1.44
CA LEU A 128 -11.04 -4.76 -2.20
C LEU A 128 -12.56 -4.94 -2.23
N ASP A 129 -13.27 -4.01 -1.62
CA ASP A 129 -14.70 -3.87 -1.71
C ASP A 129 -15.01 -2.55 -2.43
N ALA A 130 -15.39 -2.67 -3.70
CA ALA A 130 -15.64 -1.52 -4.55
C ALA A 130 -16.74 -0.58 -4.05
N ARG A 131 -17.66 -1.07 -3.22
CA ARG A 131 -18.75 -0.25 -2.66
C ARG A 131 -18.24 0.67 -1.53
N SER A 132 -17.13 0.32 -0.90
CA SER A 132 -16.54 1.06 0.22
C SER A 132 -15.25 1.82 -0.14
N ILE A 133 -14.86 1.85 -1.42
CA ILE A 133 -13.72 2.66 -1.88
C ILE A 133 -14.02 4.14 -1.66
N THR A 134 -13.15 4.80 -0.90
CA THR A 134 -13.23 6.22 -0.56
C THR A 134 -12.59 7.10 -1.63
N GLU A 135 -13.14 8.31 -1.81
CA GLU A 135 -12.53 9.38 -2.59
C GLU A 135 -11.42 10.13 -1.84
N ASN A 136 -11.10 9.74 -0.61
CA ASN A 136 -10.03 10.30 0.20
C ASN A 136 -9.23 9.16 0.81
N PRO A 137 -8.29 8.55 0.06
CA PRO A 137 -7.48 7.46 0.59
C PRO A 137 -6.60 7.96 1.74
N SER A 138 -6.33 7.08 2.71
CA SER A 138 -5.43 7.40 3.83
C SER A 138 -4.02 7.65 3.32
N ALA A 139 -3.50 8.86 3.57
CA ALA A 139 -2.14 9.23 3.15
C ALA A 139 -1.07 8.30 3.74
N ASP A 140 -1.26 7.84 4.98
CA ASP A 140 -0.33 6.92 5.66
C ASP A 140 -0.32 5.52 5.01
N GLN A 141 -1.51 5.00 4.67
CA GLN A 141 -1.62 3.71 3.97
C GLN A 141 -1.04 3.81 2.56
N VAL A 142 -1.31 4.90 1.84
CA VAL A 142 -0.71 5.13 0.52
C VAL A 142 0.81 5.25 0.63
N TYR A 143 1.32 6.00 1.60
CA TYR A 143 2.75 6.14 1.83
C TYR A 143 3.41 4.79 2.13
N SER A 144 2.82 3.97 3.01
CA SER A 144 3.29 2.62 3.32
C SER A 144 3.36 1.73 2.07
N VAL A 145 2.31 1.73 1.24
CA VAL A 145 2.29 0.98 -0.02
C VAL A 145 3.37 1.48 -0.99
N VAL A 146 3.53 2.79 -1.13
CA VAL A 146 4.51 3.40 -2.03
C VAL A 146 5.95 3.06 -1.61
N GLN A 147 6.26 3.06 -0.31
CA GLN A 147 7.57 2.66 0.19
C GLN A 147 7.93 1.22 -0.16
N GLU A 148 6.94 0.33 -0.30
CA GLU A 148 7.15 -1.02 -0.78
C GLU A 148 7.20 -1.14 -2.30
N VAL A 149 6.36 -0.39 -3.02
CA VAL A 149 6.21 -0.50 -4.48
C VAL A 149 7.33 0.22 -5.24
N ALA A 150 7.79 1.38 -4.77
CA ALA A 150 8.85 2.15 -5.41
C ALA A 150 10.16 1.35 -5.61
N PRO A 151 10.71 0.64 -4.62
CA PRO A 151 11.91 -0.17 -4.82
C PRO A 151 11.67 -1.35 -5.77
N LEU A 152 10.46 -1.94 -5.79
CA LEU A 152 10.12 -2.99 -6.75
C LEU A 152 10.13 -2.47 -8.19
N LEU A 153 9.56 -1.29 -8.42
CA LEU A 153 9.59 -0.62 -9.72
C LEU A 153 11.03 -0.32 -10.16
N ALA A 154 11.86 0.20 -9.25
CA ALA A 154 13.27 0.48 -9.54
C ALA A 154 14.07 -0.79 -9.87
N ASP A 155 13.91 -1.86 -9.07
CA ASP A 155 14.61 -3.13 -9.27
C ASP A 155 14.17 -3.83 -10.57
N THR A 156 12.86 -3.90 -10.83
CA THR A 156 12.34 -4.48 -12.06
C THR A 156 12.76 -3.70 -13.30
N ASN A 157 12.81 -2.36 -13.22
CA ASN A 157 13.33 -1.51 -14.30
C ASN A 157 14.82 -1.75 -14.55
N ARG A 158 15.60 -1.97 -13.49
CA ARG A 158 17.03 -2.31 -13.61
C ARG A 158 17.24 -3.68 -14.25
N LYS A 159 16.40 -4.68 -13.93
CA LYS A 159 16.46 -6.02 -14.54
C LYS A 159 16.01 -6.02 -16.00
N HIS A 160 15.01 -5.21 -16.34
CA HIS A 160 14.37 -5.22 -17.66
C HIS A 160 14.28 -3.82 -18.29
N PRO A 161 15.40 -3.10 -18.49
CA PRO A 161 15.38 -1.69 -18.89
C PRO A 161 14.81 -1.47 -20.31
N SER A 162 14.87 -2.46 -21.19
CA SER A 162 14.44 -2.34 -22.59
C SER A 162 13.18 -3.16 -22.91
N SER A 163 12.58 -3.85 -21.93
CA SER A 163 11.45 -4.75 -22.18
C SER A 163 10.29 -4.47 -21.23
N LYS A 164 9.33 -3.65 -21.69
CA LYS A 164 8.06 -3.37 -20.98
C LYS A 164 7.33 -4.66 -20.61
N THR A 165 7.30 -5.65 -21.50
CA THR A 165 6.63 -6.94 -21.24
C THR A 165 7.29 -7.71 -20.09
N ARG A 166 8.62 -7.86 -20.08
CA ARG A 166 9.34 -8.56 -19.01
C ARG A 166 9.27 -7.79 -17.70
N PHE A 167 9.39 -6.47 -17.75
CA PHE A 167 9.19 -5.57 -16.63
C PHE A 167 7.83 -5.79 -15.95
N LEU A 168 6.73 -5.72 -16.72
CA LEU A 168 5.38 -5.87 -16.17
C LEU A 168 5.12 -7.27 -15.62
N ARG A 169 5.65 -8.30 -16.29
CA ARG A 169 5.54 -9.69 -15.80
C ARG A 169 6.23 -9.86 -14.45
N ASP A 170 7.48 -9.41 -14.31
CA ASP A 170 8.22 -9.49 -13.05
C ASP A 170 7.57 -8.63 -11.97
N PHE A 171 7.18 -7.38 -12.28
CA PHE A 171 6.51 -6.49 -11.33
C PHE A 171 5.22 -7.11 -10.77
N ARG A 172 4.36 -7.66 -11.63
CA ARG A 172 3.13 -8.36 -11.18
C ARG A 172 3.43 -9.57 -10.30
N ARG A 173 4.50 -10.32 -10.59
CA ARG A 173 4.94 -11.44 -9.75
C ARG A 173 5.35 -10.97 -8.36
N GLU A 174 6.15 -9.91 -8.26
CA GLU A 174 6.57 -9.33 -6.98
C GLU A 174 5.36 -8.81 -6.16
N LEU A 175 4.39 -8.16 -6.82
CA LEU A 175 3.15 -7.74 -6.17
C LEU A 175 2.35 -8.93 -5.63
N GLN A 176 2.25 -10.02 -6.39
CA GLN A 176 1.54 -11.23 -5.97
C GLN A 176 2.18 -11.88 -4.74
N GLN A 177 3.51 -11.96 -4.72
CA GLN A 177 4.29 -12.50 -3.58
C GLN A 177 4.11 -11.65 -2.31
N ARG A 178 3.89 -10.34 -2.47
CA ARG A 178 3.64 -9.39 -1.36
C ARG A 178 2.16 -9.20 -1.02
N HIS A 179 1.29 -10.09 -1.51
CA HIS A 179 -0.13 -10.10 -1.19
C HIS A 179 -0.88 -8.81 -1.58
N PHE A 180 -0.51 -8.17 -2.70
CA PHE A 180 -1.36 -7.16 -3.33
C PHE A 180 -2.55 -7.81 -4.05
N GLY A 181 -3.69 -7.10 -4.13
CA GLY A 181 -4.86 -7.52 -4.89
C GLY A 181 -4.65 -7.28 -6.39
N LEU A 182 -4.80 -8.31 -7.22
CA LEU A 182 -4.59 -8.26 -8.68
C LEU A 182 -5.82 -8.69 -9.49
N SER A 183 -7.02 -8.69 -8.89
CA SER A 183 -8.25 -9.19 -9.54
C SER A 183 -8.65 -8.27 -10.70
N TYR A 184 -8.65 -8.84 -11.90
CA TYR A 184 -9.12 -8.17 -13.12
C TYR A 184 -10.64 -8.21 -13.23
N GLU A 185 -11.32 -9.18 -12.59
CA GLU A 185 -12.79 -9.22 -12.55
C GLU A 185 -13.35 -7.94 -11.94
N MET A 186 -12.71 -7.41 -10.89
CA MET A 186 -13.08 -6.14 -10.26
C MET A 186 -13.00 -4.95 -11.21
N LEU A 187 -12.02 -4.91 -12.12
CA LEU A 187 -11.89 -3.85 -13.09
C LEU A 187 -13.11 -3.81 -14.02
N HIS A 188 -13.55 -4.97 -14.52
CA HIS A 188 -14.68 -5.03 -15.45
C HIS A 188 -15.98 -4.49 -14.83
N PHE A 189 -16.25 -4.81 -13.57
CA PHE A 189 -17.53 -4.44 -12.95
C PHE A 189 -17.52 -3.06 -12.28
N HIS A 190 -16.39 -2.61 -11.75
CA HIS A 190 -16.34 -1.41 -10.92
C HIS A 190 -15.53 -0.27 -11.52
N PHE A 191 -14.60 -0.59 -12.42
CA PHE A 191 -13.76 0.38 -13.10
C PHE A 191 -13.65 0.07 -14.61
N PRO A 192 -14.79 -0.05 -15.34
CA PRO A 192 -14.77 -0.48 -16.74
C PRO A 192 -13.92 0.43 -17.62
N HIS A 193 -13.81 1.72 -17.26
CA HIS A 193 -12.94 2.68 -17.92
C HIS A 193 -11.44 2.32 -17.82
N LEU A 194 -10.99 1.72 -16.72
CA LEU A 194 -9.60 1.28 -16.56
C LEU A 194 -9.25 0.11 -17.48
N VAL A 195 -10.22 -0.76 -17.79
CA VAL A 195 -10.04 -1.85 -18.77
C VAL A 195 -9.68 -1.28 -20.14
N SER A 196 -10.42 -0.25 -20.58
CA SER A 196 -10.13 0.45 -21.84
C SER A 196 -8.73 1.07 -21.83
N LEU A 197 -8.31 1.70 -20.73
CA LEU A 197 -6.98 2.31 -20.64
C LEU A 197 -5.84 1.29 -20.61
N LEU A 198 -6.05 0.13 -19.98
CA LEU A 198 -5.12 -0.99 -20.02
C LEU A 198 -4.97 -1.53 -21.45
N GLN A 199 -6.07 -1.68 -22.19
CA GLN A 199 -6.07 -2.12 -23.60
C GLN A 199 -5.36 -1.10 -24.51
N GLN A 200 -5.56 0.19 -24.27
CA GLN A 200 -4.90 1.27 -25.00
C GLN A 200 -3.42 1.46 -24.58
N GLY A 201 -2.97 0.79 -23.51
CA GLY A 201 -1.59 0.87 -23.02
C GLY A 201 -1.25 2.19 -22.32
N VAL A 202 -2.26 2.98 -21.93
CA VAL A 202 -2.13 4.22 -21.16
C VAL A 202 -1.79 3.93 -19.69
N ILE A 203 -2.41 2.87 -19.15
CA ILE A 203 -2.11 2.32 -17.84
C ILE A 203 -1.48 0.95 -18.06
N GLU A 204 -0.46 0.62 -17.29
CA GLU A 204 0.28 -0.63 -17.46
C GLU A 204 -0.09 -1.74 -16.47
N ALA A 205 -0.54 -1.34 -15.28
CA ALA A 205 -0.97 -2.27 -14.26
C ALA A 205 -2.02 -1.64 -13.36
N PHE A 206 -2.87 -2.50 -12.83
CA PHE A 206 -3.77 -2.21 -11.73
C PHE A 206 -3.44 -3.16 -10.58
N PHE A 207 -3.52 -2.65 -9.35
CA PHE A 207 -3.50 -3.47 -8.15
C PHE A 207 -4.20 -2.74 -7.01
N SER A 208 -4.51 -3.46 -5.93
CA SER A 208 -5.09 -2.87 -4.72
C SER A 208 -4.31 -3.25 -3.47
N ALA A 209 -4.39 -2.37 -2.46
CA ALA A 209 -3.94 -2.63 -1.11
C ALA A 209 -4.84 -1.91 -0.11
N TYR A 210 -5.28 -2.58 0.95
CA TYR A 210 -6.07 -1.96 2.02
C TYR A 210 -7.34 -1.25 1.51
N ASN A 211 -8.05 -1.87 0.57
CA ASN A 211 -9.19 -1.27 -0.14
C ASN A 211 -8.90 0.03 -0.94
N ILE A 212 -7.63 0.31 -1.23
CA ILE A 212 -7.21 1.44 -2.07
C ILE A 212 -6.78 0.89 -3.44
N PRO A 213 -7.41 1.33 -4.55
CA PRO A 213 -6.99 0.96 -5.90
C PRO A 213 -5.83 1.84 -6.38
N PHE A 214 -4.84 1.19 -6.99
CA PHE A 214 -3.65 1.79 -7.57
C PHE A 214 -3.57 1.46 -9.06
N VAL A 215 -3.13 2.44 -9.84
CA VAL A 215 -2.78 2.25 -11.26
C VAL A 215 -1.33 2.66 -11.48
N LEU A 216 -0.61 1.87 -12.26
CA LEU A 216 0.75 2.18 -12.70
C LEU A 216 0.69 2.83 -14.08
N ILE A 217 1.34 3.98 -14.20
CA ILE A 217 1.56 4.65 -15.47
C ILE A 217 3.07 4.79 -15.70
N LEU A 218 3.57 4.24 -16.81
CA LEU A 218 4.96 4.37 -17.21
C LEU A 218 5.17 5.63 -18.03
N GLY A 219 6.02 6.51 -17.52
CA GLY A 219 6.37 7.76 -18.16
C GLY A 219 7.29 7.58 -19.37
N THR A 220 6.81 6.92 -20.43
CA THR A 220 7.57 6.60 -21.64
C THR A 220 7.21 7.47 -22.85
N GLN A 221 6.10 8.22 -22.79
CA GLN A 221 5.65 9.14 -23.87
C GLN A 221 4.96 10.39 -23.31
N PRO A 222 5.01 11.56 -24.00
CA PRO A 222 4.28 12.77 -23.60
C PRO A 222 2.76 12.56 -23.57
N PHE A 223 2.09 12.98 -22.49
CA PHE A 223 0.64 12.85 -22.28
C PHE A 223 -0.22 13.69 -23.24
N GLU A 224 0.37 14.66 -23.95
CA GLU A 224 -0.30 15.58 -24.88
C GLU A 224 -1.04 14.87 -26.02
N LYS A 225 -0.70 13.62 -26.34
CA LYS A 225 -1.37 12.81 -27.36
C LYS A 225 -2.63 12.09 -26.88
N PHE A 226 -2.96 12.17 -25.59
CA PHE A 226 -4.00 11.36 -24.96
C PHE A 226 -5.06 12.19 -24.20
N GLU A 227 -5.11 13.50 -24.43
CA GLU A 227 -5.68 14.48 -23.49
C GLU A 227 -7.12 14.26 -23.05
N GLU A 228 -8.07 13.92 -23.93
CA GLU A 228 -9.49 14.01 -23.56
C GLU A 228 -9.99 12.79 -22.76
N HIS A 229 -9.64 11.58 -23.19
CA HIS A 229 -10.06 10.33 -22.53
C HIS A 229 -9.24 10.04 -21.25
N VAL A 230 -8.00 10.51 -21.19
CA VAL A 230 -7.12 10.31 -20.03
C VAL A 230 -7.47 11.29 -18.90
N ARG A 231 -7.99 12.48 -19.23
CA ARG A 231 -8.43 13.48 -18.23
C ARG A 231 -9.48 12.92 -17.26
N SER A 232 -10.50 12.24 -17.77
CA SER A 232 -11.61 11.75 -16.93
C SER A 232 -11.13 10.70 -15.91
N VAL A 233 -10.13 9.89 -16.26
CA VAL A 233 -9.63 8.80 -15.42
C VAL A 233 -8.47 9.22 -14.50
N VAL A 234 -7.55 10.07 -14.98
CA VAL A 234 -6.47 10.62 -14.14
C VAL A 234 -7.03 11.52 -13.02
N GLN A 235 -8.26 12.01 -13.15
CA GLN A 235 -8.93 12.79 -12.11
C GLN A 235 -9.78 11.98 -11.13
N ASP A 236 -9.99 10.67 -11.35
CA ASP A 236 -10.86 9.87 -10.47
C ASP A 236 -10.28 9.86 -9.04
N PRO A 237 -10.94 10.48 -8.05
CA PRO A 237 -10.40 10.59 -6.70
C PRO A 237 -10.38 9.26 -5.94
N LYS A 238 -11.01 8.20 -6.45
CA LYS A 238 -10.98 6.87 -5.84
C LYS A 238 -9.68 6.12 -6.10
N ILE A 239 -8.93 6.52 -7.12
CA ILE A 239 -7.76 5.80 -7.62
C ILE A 239 -6.48 6.59 -7.31
N VAL A 240 -5.46 5.88 -6.82
CA VAL A 240 -4.11 6.42 -6.66
C VAL A 240 -3.28 6.12 -7.90
N LYS A 241 -2.66 7.15 -8.48
CA LYS A 241 -1.91 7.03 -9.74
C LYS A 241 -0.42 7.01 -9.42
N LEU A 242 0.22 5.88 -9.69
CA LEU A 242 1.67 5.73 -9.57
C LEU A 242 2.29 6.04 -10.93
N LEU A 243 2.89 7.22 -11.05
CA LEU A 243 3.70 7.57 -12.21
C LEU A 243 5.14 7.11 -11.95
N PHE A 244 5.61 6.19 -12.78
CA PHE A 244 6.98 5.73 -12.72
C PHE A 244 7.77 6.20 -13.94
N HIS A 245 8.82 7.00 -13.69
CA HIS A 245 9.74 7.46 -14.72
C HIS A 245 10.80 6.38 -14.98
N ALA A 246 10.41 5.42 -15.81
CA ALA A 246 11.26 4.33 -16.23
C ALA A 246 12.23 4.79 -17.32
N ARG A 247 13.49 4.33 -17.27
CA ARG A 247 14.42 4.45 -18.42
C ARG A 247 14.12 3.35 -19.44
N ILE A 248 12.95 3.41 -20.05
CA ILE A 248 12.55 2.49 -21.12
C ILE A 248 12.55 3.29 -22.41
N ASN A 249 13.47 2.97 -23.33
CA ASN A 249 13.60 3.58 -24.67
C ASN A 249 13.75 5.12 -24.70
N GLY A 250 14.56 5.70 -23.81
CA GLY A 250 15.27 6.97 -24.06
C GLY A 250 14.47 8.28 -24.06
N GLY A 251 13.19 8.32 -23.68
CA GLY A 251 12.42 9.56 -23.55
C GLY A 251 12.13 9.94 -22.10
N TYR A 252 12.54 11.14 -21.67
CA TYR A 252 12.00 11.76 -20.45
C TYR A 252 10.72 12.51 -20.81
N LEU A 253 9.68 12.39 -19.99
CA LEU A 253 8.47 13.18 -20.15
C LEU A 253 8.73 14.67 -19.88
N SER A 254 8.39 15.51 -20.85
CA SER A 254 8.20 16.95 -20.65
C SER A 254 6.98 17.16 -19.74
N SER A 255 7.27 17.62 -18.53
CA SER A 255 6.42 18.25 -17.52
C SER A 255 4.90 18.04 -17.58
N TRP A 256 4.35 17.49 -16.48
CA TRP A 256 2.93 17.44 -16.08
C TRP A 256 2.18 18.79 -16.01
N LYS A 257 2.69 19.88 -16.59
CA LYS A 257 2.20 21.25 -16.40
C LYS A 257 0.73 21.46 -16.78
N LEU A 258 0.14 20.56 -17.57
CA LEU A 258 -1.27 20.60 -17.98
C LEU A 258 -2.23 19.96 -16.97
N PHE A 259 -1.75 19.09 -16.08
CA PHE A 259 -2.58 18.32 -15.15
C PHE A 259 -2.15 18.55 -13.71
N ASP A 260 -3.11 18.93 -12.86
CA ASP A 260 -2.97 18.89 -11.40
C ASP A 260 -3.73 17.66 -10.91
N PRO A 261 -3.19 16.45 -11.13
CA PRO A 261 -3.85 15.21 -10.75
C PRO A 261 -4.10 15.19 -9.25
N ARG A 262 -5.20 14.55 -8.85
CA ARG A 262 -5.51 14.25 -7.45
C ARG A 262 -5.15 12.79 -7.17
N HIS A 263 -4.51 12.56 -6.02
CA HIS A 263 -3.99 11.29 -5.53
C HIS A 263 -2.99 10.66 -6.49
N TRP A 264 -1.88 11.37 -6.74
CA TRP A 264 -0.80 10.91 -7.58
C TRP A 264 0.49 10.74 -6.79
N VAL A 265 1.32 9.84 -7.26
CA VAL A 265 2.65 9.56 -6.71
C VAL A 265 3.61 9.40 -7.88
N GLU A 266 4.54 10.32 -8.01
CA GLU A 266 5.65 10.26 -8.93
C GLU A 266 6.84 9.56 -8.28
N ILE A 267 7.39 8.58 -8.99
CA ILE A 267 8.50 7.74 -8.57
C ILE A 267 9.57 7.82 -9.67
N SER A 268 10.75 8.31 -9.34
CA SER A 268 11.89 8.29 -10.25
C SER A 268 12.59 6.93 -10.24
N SER A 269 13.31 6.59 -11.32
CA SER A 269 14.17 5.40 -11.35
C SER A 269 15.25 5.42 -10.25
N GLY A 270 15.59 6.59 -9.73
CA GLY A 270 16.52 6.78 -8.60
C GLY A 270 15.85 6.73 -7.22
N GLY A 271 14.56 6.38 -7.12
CA GLY A 271 13.83 6.23 -5.87
C GLY A 271 13.29 7.53 -5.25
N THR A 272 13.38 8.66 -5.96
CA THR A 272 12.75 9.91 -5.51
C THR A 272 11.24 9.78 -5.61
N ILE A 273 10.52 10.08 -4.52
CA ILE A 273 9.06 10.03 -4.47
C ILE A 273 8.50 11.44 -4.28
N ARG A 274 7.47 11.81 -5.06
CA ARG A 274 6.71 13.06 -4.92
C ARG A 274 5.22 12.79 -5.03
N SER A 275 4.40 13.42 -4.21
CA SER A 275 2.95 13.18 -4.21
C SER A 275 2.19 14.36 -3.61
N ASP A 276 0.98 14.61 -4.10
CA ASP A 276 0.01 15.50 -3.45
C ASP A 276 -0.53 14.99 -2.12
N LEU A 277 -0.38 13.71 -1.80
CA LEU A 277 -0.91 13.12 -0.58
C LEU A 277 -0.03 13.37 0.64
N PHE A 278 1.29 13.51 0.43
CA PHE A 278 2.25 13.58 1.53
C PHE A 278 3.45 14.53 1.30
N ASN A 279 3.54 15.26 0.17
CA ASN A 279 4.54 16.33 0.03
C ASN A 279 3.98 17.67 0.53
N PRO A 280 4.49 18.24 1.64
CA PRO A 280 3.92 19.45 2.23
C PRO A 280 3.90 20.66 1.29
N SER A 281 4.89 20.78 0.39
CA SER A 281 4.95 21.91 -0.56
C SER A 281 3.92 21.78 -1.68
N ILE A 282 3.60 20.56 -2.11
CA ILE A 282 2.58 20.28 -3.12
C ILE A 282 1.19 20.42 -2.49
N ILE A 283 1.00 19.85 -1.30
CA ILE A 283 -0.23 20.00 -0.50
C ILE A 283 -0.56 21.48 -0.32
N LEU A 284 0.43 22.30 0.04
CA LEU A 284 0.24 23.74 0.23
C LEU A 284 -0.24 24.43 -1.06
N LYS A 285 0.41 24.16 -2.20
CA LYS A 285 0.00 24.72 -3.51
C LYS A 285 -1.41 24.32 -3.89
N MET A 286 -1.79 23.06 -3.67
CA MET A 286 -3.13 22.57 -3.96
C MET A 286 -4.18 23.18 -3.04
N LYS A 287 -3.86 23.35 -1.75
CA LYS A 287 -4.74 24.03 -0.80
C LYS A 287 -4.92 25.51 -1.13
N GLU A 288 -3.87 26.17 -1.61
CA GLU A 288 -3.96 27.55 -2.11
C GLU A 288 -4.88 27.64 -3.35
N LYS A 289 -4.77 26.70 -4.29
CA LYS A 289 -5.67 26.61 -5.46
C LYS A 289 -7.12 26.28 -5.06
N GLU A 290 -7.33 25.37 -4.11
CA GLU A 290 -8.64 25.06 -3.55
C GLU A 290 -9.29 26.30 -2.91
N ALA A 291 -8.51 27.09 -2.16
CA ALA A 291 -8.97 28.34 -1.56
C ALA A 291 -9.41 29.35 -2.63
N GLN A 292 -8.59 29.56 -3.67
CA GLN A 292 -8.91 30.44 -4.78
C GLN A 292 -10.22 30.05 -5.50
N GLU A 293 -10.42 28.75 -5.75
CA GLU A 293 -11.65 28.27 -6.38
C GLU A 293 -12.88 28.40 -5.48
N LEU A 294 -12.74 28.18 -4.18
CA LEU A 294 -13.81 28.41 -3.21
C LEU A 294 -14.19 29.89 -3.13
N GLU A 295 -13.22 30.80 -3.11
CA GLU A 295 -13.44 32.25 -3.16
C GLU A 295 -14.22 32.67 -4.39
N LYS A 296 -13.80 32.20 -5.58
CA LYS A 296 -14.53 32.46 -6.83
C LYS A 296 -15.98 31.99 -6.74
N LYS A 297 -16.23 30.79 -6.23
CA LYS A 297 -17.59 30.22 -6.09
C LYS A 297 -18.45 30.99 -5.08
N ILE A 298 -17.87 31.43 -3.96
CA ILE A 298 -18.55 32.25 -2.95
C ILE A 298 -18.93 33.60 -3.55
N LEU A 299 -17.98 34.29 -4.19
CA LEU A 299 -18.21 35.58 -4.86
C LEU A 299 -19.31 35.46 -5.93
N ALA A 300 -19.29 34.39 -6.73
CA ALA A 300 -20.34 34.15 -7.73
C ALA A 300 -21.73 33.94 -7.11
N ARG A 301 -21.84 33.30 -5.94
CA ARG A 301 -23.12 33.16 -5.22
C ARG A 301 -23.61 34.48 -4.64
N TYR A 302 -22.73 35.26 -4.04
CA TYR A 302 -23.11 36.56 -3.49
C TYR A 302 -23.55 37.55 -4.56
N ARG A 303 -22.92 37.54 -5.73
CA ARG A 303 -23.39 38.31 -6.90
C ARG A 303 -24.81 37.94 -7.35
N ARG A 304 -25.27 36.72 -7.02
CA ARG A 304 -26.62 36.22 -7.33
C ARG A 304 -27.59 36.34 -6.14
N GLY A 305 -27.19 37.02 -5.06
CA GLY A 305 -27.99 37.15 -3.82
C GLY A 305 -28.16 35.85 -3.03
N LEU A 306 -27.36 34.81 -3.31
CA LEU A 306 -27.47 33.51 -2.67
C LEU A 306 -26.53 33.40 -1.47
N LYS A 307 -26.99 32.75 -0.40
CA LYS A 307 -26.15 32.41 0.77
C LYS A 307 -25.07 31.38 0.41
N ALA A 308 -23.89 31.49 1.01
CA ALA A 308 -22.74 30.61 0.74
C ALA A 308 -22.11 30.00 2.01
N GLU A 309 -22.80 29.99 3.15
CA GLU A 309 -22.29 29.58 4.48
C GLU A 309 -21.48 28.28 4.48
N LYS A 310 -21.96 27.23 3.80
CA LYS A 310 -21.22 25.94 3.68
C LYS A 310 -19.89 26.08 2.94
N LEU A 311 -19.85 26.90 1.88
CA LEU A 311 -18.62 27.18 1.12
C LEU A 311 -17.67 28.04 1.95
N GLU A 312 -18.18 29.01 2.69
CA GLU A 312 -17.38 29.85 3.59
C GLU A 312 -16.74 29.03 4.71
N GLN A 313 -17.50 28.12 5.32
CA GLN A 313 -16.98 27.23 6.35
C GLN A 313 -15.88 26.32 5.80
N LYS A 314 -16.06 25.81 4.57
CA LYS A 314 -15.04 25.03 3.87
C LYS A 314 -13.80 25.87 3.60
N LEU A 315 -13.94 27.10 3.10
CA LEU A 315 -12.84 28.03 2.83
C LEU A 315 -12.05 28.37 4.12
N ARG A 316 -12.75 28.65 5.22
CA ARG A 316 -12.14 28.89 6.54
C ARG A 316 -11.29 27.70 7.00
N ASN A 317 -11.80 26.49 6.83
CA ASN A 317 -11.07 25.27 7.17
C ASN A 317 -9.82 25.10 6.29
N THR A 318 -9.93 25.36 4.97
CA THR A 318 -8.79 25.31 4.04
C THR A 318 -7.69 26.31 4.45
N TYR A 319 -8.06 27.55 4.76
CA TYR A 319 -7.10 28.56 5.21
C TYR A 319 -6.40 28.22 6.53
N ARG A 320 -7.11 27.62 7.49
CA ARG A 320 -6.51 27.13 8.74
C ARG A 320 -5.43 26.10 8.48
N THR A 321 -5.64 25.19 7.53
CA THR A 321 -4.64 24.18 7.14
C THR A 321 -3.41 24.81 6.49
N ILE A 322 -3.60 25.75 5.56
CA ILE A 322 -2.50 26.51 4.93
C ILE A 322 -1.65 27.22 6.00
N TRP A 323 -2.30 27.85 6.97
CA TRP A 323 -1.62 28.60 8.03
C TRP A 323 -0.82 27.71 8.98
N LYS A 324 -1.35 26.53 9.37
CA LYS A 324 -0.62 25.55 10.17
C LYS A 324 0.67 25.08 9.48
N HIS A 325 0.59 24.74 8.19
CA HIS A 325 1.78 24.37 7.39
C HIS A 325 2.83 25.50 7.31
N ARG A 326 2.40 26.76 7.26
CA ARG A 326 3.33 27.91 7.29
C ARG A 326 4.00 28.10 8.66
N LYS A 327 3.33 27.76 9.76
CA LYS A 327 3.86 27.87 11.13
C LYS A 327 4.88 26.80 11.50
N GLU A 328 4.77 25.60 10.95
CA GLU A 328 5.77 24.53 11.13
C GLU A 328 7.10 24.85 10.43
N ARG A 329 7.12 25.83 9.52
CA ARG A 329 8.33 26.42 8.89
C ARG A 329 8.88 27.65 9.65
N LYS A 330 8.98 27.62 10.98
CA LYS A 330 9.90 28.57 11.68
C LYS A 330 11.32 28.15 11.27
N VAL A 331 12.03 28.83 10.39
CA VAL A 331 12.54 30.20 10.47
C VAL A 331 12.66 30.80 9.06
N ILE A 332 11.99 31.92 8.79
CA ILE A 332 12.42 32.93 7.80
C ILE A 332 12.03 34.30 8.37
N VAL A 333 13.02 35.20 8.50
CA VAL A 333 12.90 36.55 9.06
C VAL A 333 12.21 37.47 8.04
N PHE A 334 11.21 38.25 8.48
CA PHE A 334 10.57 39.29 7.66
C PHE A 334 11.24 40.65 7.91
N SER A 335 11.65 41.37 6.86
CA SER A 335 11.89 42.81 6.94
C SER A 335 10.71 43.56 6.33
N THR A 336 10.20 44.56 7.06
CA THR A 336 9.08 45.43 6.64
C THR A 336 9.49 46.39 5.52
N ALA A 337 8.59 46.58 4.55
CA ALA A 337 8.75 47.40 3.34
C ALA A 337 8.92 48.93 3.62
N PRO A 338 9.56 49.71 2.72
CA PRO A 338 9.58 51.16 2.84
C PRO A 338 8.31 51.81 2.26
N LYS A 339 7.94 52.95 2.85
CA LYS A 339 6.77 53.78 2.52
C LYS A 339 6.82 54.33 1.09
N TYR A 340 5.68 54.26 0.39
CA TYR A 340 5.43 54.96 -0.88
C TYR A 340 5.56 56.48 -0.71
N SER A 341 6.32 57.15 -1.58
CA SER A 341 6.11 58.56 -1.90
C SER A 341 5.37 58.64 -3.25
N LYS A 342 4.25 59.37 -3.25
CA LYS A 342 3.49 59.73 -4.46
C LYS A 342 4.25 60.83 -5.21
N ARG A 343 4.53 60.65 -6.50
CA ARG A 343 4.40 61.71 -7.52
C ARG A 343 4.52 61.17 -8.96
N ASN A 344 3.50 61.56 -9.72
CA ASN A 344 3.37 61.80 -11.15
C ASN A 344 3.42 60.65 -12.18
N CYS A 345 2.35 60.68 -12.98
CA CYS A 345 2.01 59.89 -14.15
C CYS A 345 3.00 60.08 -15.29
N GLU A 346 3.22 59.03 -16.08
CA GLU A 346 2.98 58.95 -17.54
C GLU A 346 3.59 57.67 -18.12
N GLY A 347 2.83 56.98 -18.98
CA GLY A 347 3.38 56.01 -19.94
C GLY A 347 3.22 54.51 -19.63
N ASN A 348 2.33 53.86 -20.41
CA ASN A 348 2.36 52.49 -20.95
C ASN A 348 2.60 51.23 -20.06
N CYS A 349 1.67 50.29 -20.25
CA CYS A 349 1.64 48.85 -19.93
C CYS A 349 2.97 48.15 -19.57
N ALA A 350 3.01 47.42 -18.43
CA ALA A 350 3.58 46.05 -18.32
C ALA A 350 3.54 45.48 -16.88
N ALA A 351 3.13 44.20 -16.80
CA ALA A 351 3.60 43.14 -15.89
C ALA A 351 4.08 43.49 -14.46
N ILE A 352 3.34 43.00 -13.45
CA ILE A 352 3.92 42.73 -12.13
C ILE A 352 4.29 41.24 -12.06
N GLY A 353 5.55 40.96 -12.41
CA GLY A 353 6.24 39.73 -12.07
C GLY A 353 6.94 39.86 -10.72
N ILE A 354 6.86 38.82 -9.89
CA ILE A 354 7.65 38.72 -8.64
C ILE A 354 9.07 38.31 -9.03
N ARG A 355 10.05 39.20 -8.81
CA ARG A 355 11.48 38.91 -8.99
C ARG A 355 12.15 38.74 -7.62
N LEU A 356 12.78 37.59 -7.40
CA LEU A 356 13.67 37.34 -6.26
C LEU A 356 14.99 38.06 -6.51
N SER A 357 15.48 38.82 -5.52
CA SER A 357 16.81 39.45 -5.56
C SER A 357 17.57 39.20 -4.27
N SER A 358 18.77 38.65 -4.41
CA SER A 358 19.78 38.45 -3.39
C SER A 358 20.70 39.66 -3.32
N LYS A 359 20.57 40.53 -2.31
CA LYS A 359 21.67 41.39 -1.82
C LYS A 359 21.28 42.08 -0.51
N ILE A 360 22.24 42.06 0.43
CA ILE A 360 22.17 42.60 1.80
C ILE A 360 22.53 44.10 1.79
N PRO A 361 21.88 44.94 2.62
CA PRO A 361 22.56 46.09 3.21
C PRO A 361 22.52 46.12 4.76
N LYS A 362 23.59 46.70 5.31
CA LYS A 362 23.99 46.83 6.73
C LYS A 362 23.27 47.98 7.46
N ARG A 363 22.99 47.77 8.77
CA ARG A 363 22.80 48.74 9.90
C ARG A 363 21.71 49.83 9.70
N ILE A 364 20.95 50.31 10.70
CA ILE A 364 21.32 50.90 11.99
C ILE A 364 20.17 50.72 13.02
N LEU A 365 20.58 50.72 14.29
CA LEU A 365 19.86 50.55 15.55
C LEU A 365 18.76 51.58 15.91
N THR A 366 17.94 51.16 16.90
CA THR A 366 17.12 51.97 17.86
C THR A 366 15.82 52.56 17.29
N LYS A 367 14.64 52.55 17.94
CA LYS A 367 14.21 52.35 19.34
C LYS A 367 12.82 51.68 19.37
N ARG A 368 12.51 50.98 20.47
CA ARG A 368 11.15 50.75 21.04
C ARG A 368 10.46 52.10 21.35
N PRO A 369 9.13 52.21 21.57
CA PRO A 369 8.15 51.19 21.99
C PRO A 369 7.34 50.55 20.87
#